data_AF-A0A9P7PYS7-F1
#
_entry.id   AF-A0A9P7PYS7-F1
#
_cell.length_a   1.000
_cell.length_b   1.000
_cell.length_c   1.000
_cell.angle_alpha   90.00
_cell.angle_beta   90.00
_cell.angle_gamma   90.00
#
_symmetry.space_group_name_H-M   'P 1'
#
loop_
_entity.id
_entity.type
_entity.pdbx_description
1 polymer ?
#
loop_
_entity_poly.entity_id
_entity_poly.type
_entity_poly.pdbx_seq_one_letter_code
_entity_poly.pdbx_strand_id
1 'polypeptide(L)'
;MKTVRTRDYNALSLAQPTNFRSMLRSGQLLWGTGCRIPHEEAARIVASTPYHFCFIDAEHTPLNATLLVSIIRAIQYHSNGSMVPFVRIPACSPELYNYALNAGAGAVLMPHVQNARQAEELVRLARFPPMGDRSFPPAALISEEQNRTPRGMTTYDVWNEHAAVVCQIEDLQGLENVEEICRVPGVDGLFVGTGDLRMSMQLAPGTLDGDEPEFLSALCKIRDAAKAHHIPVMGFGISPCVMRQRMDMGWSAFIVHGDVDAICTSAVQVLQSFSDAASSHVERATGRVGKL
;
A
#
# COMPACT_ATOMS: atom_id res chain seq x y z
N MET A 1 -4.30 -21.41 6.13
CA MET A 1 -3.47 -20.22 6.39
C MET A 1 -4.12 -19.46 7.55
N LYS A 2 -3.40 -19.13 8.63
CA LYS A 2 -3.99 -18.27 9.68
C LYS A 2 -4.21 -16.88 9.07
N THR A 3 -5.45 -16.40 9.08
CA THR A 3 -5.77 -15.05 8.61
C THR A 3 -5.19 -14.04 9.60
N VAL A 4 -4.41 -13.09 9.09
CA VAL A 4 -3.88 -11.96 9.89
C VAL A 4 -5.07 -11.20 10.46
N ARG A 5 -5.04 -10.89 11.75
CA ARG A 5 -5.98 -9.94 12.33
C ARG A 5 -5.24 -8.63 12.58
N THR A 6 -5.45 -7.63 11.72
CA THR A 6 -4.81 -6.31 11.81
C THR A 6 -4.86 -5.72 13.22
N ARG A 7 -6.00 -5.89 13.92
CA ARG A 7 -6.21 -5.37 15.27
C ARG A 7 -5.23 -5.91 16.31
N ASP A 8 -4.67 -7.10 16.10
CA ASP A 8 -3.66 -7.69 17.00
C ASP A 8 -2.33 -6.90 16.97
N TYR A 9 -2.16 -6.00 15.99
CA TYR A 9 -0.97 -5.16 15.80
C TYR A 9 -1.22 -3.68 16.14
N ASN A 10 -2.42 -3.32 16.61
CA ASN A 10 -2.73 -1.93 16.93
C ASN A 10 -1.91 -1.41 18.11
N ALA A 11 -1.52 -0.15 18.04
CA ALA A 11 -1.10 0.59 19.22
C ALA A 11 -2.27 0.70 20.23
N LEU A 12 -1.97 1.11 21.46
CA LEU A 12 -3.01 1.30 22.49
C LEU A 12 -4.01 2.40 22.14
N SER A 13 -3.65 3.30 21.22
CA SER A 13 -4.47 4.36 20.69
C SER A 13 -4.53 4.28 19.18
N LEU A 14 -5.74 4.38 18.60
CA LEU A 14 -5.91 4.41 17.13
C LEU A 14 -5.35 5.70 16.50
N ALA A 15 -5.03 6.72 17.29
CA ALA A 15 -4.32 7.90 16.81
C ALA A 15 -2.84 7.62 16.47
N GLN A 16 -2.30 6.52 16.98
CA GLN A 16 -0.94 6.08 16.72
C GLN A 16 -0.95 5.01 15.61
N PRO A 17 0.16 4.86 14.85
CA PRO A 17 0.25 3.88 13.79
C PRO A 17 0.08 2.45 14.31
N THR A 18 -0.71 1.65 13.59
CA THR A 18 -0.69 0.19 13.70
C THR A 18 0.72 -0.33 13.36
N ASN A 19 1.18 -1.38 14.03
CA ASN A 19 2.51 -1.98 13.83
C ASN A 19 2.57 -2.78 12.52
N PHE A 20 2.46 -2.07 11.41
CA PHE A 20 2.49 -2.64 10.07
C PHE A 20 3.86 -3.23 9.74
N ARG A 21 4.93 -2.66 10.31
CA ARG A 21 6.28 -3.23 10.22
C ARG A 21 6.31 -4.69 10.67
N SER A 22 5.69 -5.01 11.79
CA SER A 22 5.58 -6.40 12.27
C SER A 22 4.62 -7.24 11.43
N MET A 23 3.53 -6.65 10.92
CA MET A 23 2.63 -7.34 9.99
C MET A 23 3.37 -7.80 8.73
N LEU A 24 4.20 -6.93 8.14
CA LEU A 24 5.01 -7.25 6.95
C LEU A 24 6.03 -8.36 7.22
N ARG A 25 6.62 -8.38 8.41
CA ARG A 25 7.60 -9.38 8.83
C ARG A 25 6.98 -10.69 9.34
N SER A 26 5.65 -10.75 9.48
CA SER A 26 4.95 -11.94 10.00
C SER A 26 5.02 -13.15 9.06
N GLY A 27 5.37 -12.94 7.79
CA GLY A 27 5.33 -13.97 6.74
C GLY A 27 3.92 -14.37 6.30
N GLN A 28 2.88 -13.69 6.81
CA GLN A 28 1.50 -13.91 6.40
C GLN A 28 1.16 -13.02 5.19
N LEU A 29 0.23 -13.48 4.34
CA LEU A 29 -0.25 -12.65 3.23
C LEU A 29 -1.12 -11.50 3.74
N LEU A 30 -0.81 -10.30 3.26
CA LEU A 30 -1.58 -9.08 3.51
C LEU A 30 -2.34 -8.67 2.25
N TRP A 31 -3.58 -8.23 2.45
CA TRP A 31 -4.51 -7.90 1.38
C TRP A 31 -4.87 -6.43 1.54
N GLY A 32 -4.66 -5.66 0.48
CA GLY A 32 -4.92 -4.25 0.45
C GLY A 32 -5.86 -3.86 -0.67
N THR A 33 -6.44 -2.66 -0.52
CA THR A 33 -7.23 -1.98 -1.54
C THR A 33 -6.72 -0.56 -1.71
N GLY A 34 -6.88 0.02 -2.90
CA GLY A 34 -6.64 1.44 -3.15
C GLY A 34 -7.80 2.33 -2.71
N CYS A 35 -7.48 3.53 -2.25
CA CYS A 35 -8.40 4.66 -2.09
C CYS A 35 -7.85 5.83 -2.91
N ARG A 36 -8.37 6.01 -4.13
CA ARG A 36 -7.93 7.01 -5.11
C ARG A 36 -8.96 8.11 -5.34
N ILE A 37 -10.19 7.96 -4.86
CA ILE A 37 -11.17 9.05 -4.88
C ILE A 37 -10.79 10.03 -3.75
N PRO A 38 -10.45 11.29 -4.06
CA PRO A 38 -9.97 12.26 -3.07
C PRO A 38 -11.12 12.83 -2.24
N HIS A 39 -11.81 11.97 -1.49
CA HIS A 39 -12.95 12.35 -0.68
C HIS A 39 -13.07 11.50 0.58
N GLU A 40 -13.39 12.13 1.71
CA GLU A 40 -13.51 11.45 3.01
C GLU A 40 -14.57 10.34 3.01
N GLU A 41 -15.73 10.57 2.38
CA GLU A 41 -16.77 9.54 2.25
C GLU A 41 -16.28 8.30 1.48
N ALA A 42 -15.42 8.45 0.47
CA ALA A 42 -14.84 7.29 -0.21
C ALA A 42 -13.95 6.48 0.74
N ALA A 43 -13.12 7.18 1.53
CA ALA A 43 -12.31 6.55 2.57
C ALA A 43 -13.17 5.82 3.60
N ARG A 44 -14.29 6.40 4.04
CA ARG A 44 -15.24 5.75 4.97
C ARG A 44 -15.86 4.47 4.39
N ILE A 45 -16.24 4.50 3.11
CA ILE A 45 -16.76 3.31 2.42
C ILE A 45 -15.66 2.24 2.35
N VAL A 46 -14.44 2.61 1.95
CA VAL A 46 -13.30 1.68 1.89
C VAL A 46 -13.00 1.09 3.27
N ALA A 47 -13.05 1.88 4.34
CA ALA A 47 -12.81 1.43 5.72
C ALA A 47 -13.79 0.34 6.20
N SER A 48 -14.96 0.23 5.56
CA SER A 48 -15.96 -0.80 5.88
C SER A 48 -15.68 -2.17 5.24
N THR A 49 -14.69 -2.24 4.35
CA THR A 49 -14.32 -3.47 3.63
C THR A 49 -13.29 -4.31 4.42
N PRO A 50 -13.14 -5.61 4.13
CA PRO A 50 -12.37 -6.53 4.99
C PRO A 50 -10.86 -6.57 4.71
N TYR A 51 -10.29 -5.57 4.00
CA TYR A 51 -8.87 -5.55 3.68
C TYR A 51 -8.01 -5.21 4.92
N HIS A 52 -6.79 -5.74 4.94
CA HIS A 52 -5.82 -5.50 6.00
C HIS A 52 -5.23 -4.08 5.96
N PHE A 53 -5.10 -3.49 4.77
CA PHE A 53 -4.57 -2.15 4.58
C PHE A 53 -5.23 -1.40 3.42
N CYS A 54 -5.13 -0.07 3.45
CA CYS A 54 -5.62 0.83 2.42
C CYS A 54 -4.44 1.61 1.83
N PHE A 55 -4.20 1.45 0.54
CA PHE A 55 -3.20 2.21 -0.20
C PHE A 55 -3.77 3.56 -0.64
N ILE A 56 -3.25 4.63 -0.08
CA ILE A 56 -3.62 6.02 -0.36
C ILE A 56 -2.52 6.61 -1.23
N ASP A 57 -2.89 7.08 -2.41
CA ASP A 57 -1.94 7.50 -3.43
C ASP A 57 -1.90 9.02 -3.58
N ALA A 58 -0.97 9.68 -2.88
CA ALA A 58 -0.80 11.14 -3.00
C ALA A 58 0.09 11.54 -4.19
N GLU A 59 0.61 10.59 -4.98
CA GLU A 59 1.42 10.87 -6.16
C GLU A 59 0.54 11.13 -7.39
N HIS A 60 -0.45 10.27 -7.63
CA HIS A 60 -1.34 10.40 -8.79
C HIS A 60 -2.76 10.88 -8.46
N THR A 61 -3.04 11.14 -7.17
CA THR A 61 -4.32 11.72 -6.75
C THR A 61 -4.09 13.15 -6.24
N PRO A 62 -4.93 14.13 -6.61
CA PRO A 62 -4.80 15.51 -6.13
C PRO A 62 -5.21 15.63 -4.65
N LEU A 63 -4.33 15.20 -3.74
CA LEU A 63 -4.50 15.29 -2.30
C LEU A 63 -3.69 16.47 -1.74
N ASN A 64 -4.38 17.42 -1.11
CA ASN A 64 -3.71 18.39 -0.25
C ASN A 64 -3.45 17.79 1.14
N ALA A 65 -2.58 18.42 1.93
CA ALA A 65 -2.16 17.93 3.24
C ALA A 65 -3.33 17.67 4.21
N THR A 66 -4.31 18.58 4.27
CA THR A 66 -5.45 18.46 5.18
C THR A 66 -6.35 17.29 4.78
N LEU A 67 -6.66 17.15 3.50
CA LEU A 67 -7.47 16.05 2.98
C LEU A 67 -6.77 14.70 3.17
N LEU A 68 -5.46 14.64 2.96
CA LEU A 68 -4.65 13.45 3.23
C LEU A 68 -4.80 13.01 4.70
N VAL A 69 -4.64 13.94 5.64
CA VAL A 69 -4.82 13.67 7.09
C VAL A 69 -6.24 13.19 7.39
N SER A 70 -7.26 13.81 6.80
CA SER A 70 -8.66 13.39 6.98
C SER A 70 -8.91 11.98 6.46
N ILE A 71 -8.41 11.62 5.27
CA ILE A 71 -8.54 10.28 4.68
C ILE A 71 -7.86 9.23 5.56
N ILE A 72 -6.63 9.49 6.02
CA ILE A 72 -5.88 8.56 6.89
C ILE A 72 -6.67 8.28 8.17
N ARG A 73 -7.16 9.33 8.83
CA ARG A 73 -7.99 9.20 10.03
C ARG A 73 -9.29 8.48 9.74
N ALA A 74 -9.95 8.80 8.63
CA ALA A 74 -11.20 8.14 8.24
C ALA A 74 -11.01 6.62 8.12
N ILE A 75 -9.95 6.16 7.42
CA ILE A 75 -9.62 4.74 7.32
C ILE A 75 -9.38 4.11 8.71
N GLN A 76 -8.51 4.74 9.51
CA GLN A 76 -8.09 4.20 10.80
C GLN A 76 -9.25 4.08 11.79
N TYR A 77 -10.06 5.13 11.94
CA TYR A 77 -11.16 5.17 12.92
C TYR A 77 -12.42 4.45 12.43
N HIS A 78 -12.82 4.58 11.17
CA HIS A 78 -14.04 3.91 10.68
C HIS A 78 -13.88 2.40 10.55
N SER A 79 -12.65 1.90 10.32
CA SER A 79 -12.36 0.47 10.39
C SER A 79 -12.21 -0.04 11.83
N ASN A 80 -12.21 0.86 12.82
CA ASN A 80 -11.87 0.56 14.21
C ASN A 80 -10.52 -0.21 14.28
N GLY A 81 -9.52 0.32 13.59
CA GLY A 81 -8.17 -0.23 13.49
C GLY A 81 -8.08 -1.62 12.84
N SER A 82 -9.04 -2.05 12.03
CA SER A 82 -8.91 -3.29 11.24
C SER A 82 -8.25 -3.09 9.88
N MET A 83 -8.05 -1.85 9.44
CA MET A 83 -7.43 -1.51 8.17
C MET A 83 -6.34 -0.46 8.38
N VAL A 84 -5.11 -0.78 7.99
CA VAL A 84 -3.95 0.12 8.12
C VAL A 84 -3.90 1.13 6.98
N PRO A 85 -3.83 2.45 7.24
CA PRO A 85 -3.52 3.43 6.19
C PRO A 85 -2.05 3.31 5.75
N PHE A 86 -1.84 3.07 4.46
CA PHE A 86 -0.53 2.99 3.81
C PHE A 86 -0.46 4.06 2.72
N VAL A 87 0.45 5.03 2.86
CA VAL A 87 0.46 6.23 2.04
C VAL A 87 1.67 6.30 1.13
N ARG A 88 1.44 6.38 -0.19
CA ARG A 88 2.47 6.79 -1.17
C ARG A 88 2.53 8.31 -1.25
N ILE A 89 3.72 8.87 -1.10
CA ILE A 89 3.95 10.32 -1.03
C ILE A 89 5.00 10.72 -2.08
N PRO A 90 4.71 11.68 -2.97
CA PRO A 90 5.67 12.09 -3.99
C PRO A 90 6.96 12.63 -3.36
N ALA A 91 8.11 12.32 -3.96
CA ALA A 91 9.42 12.71 -3.44
C ALA A 91 9.60 14.24 -3.31
N CYS A 92 8.83 15.04 -4.05
CA CYS A 92 8.85 16.49 -4.01
C CYS A 92 8.02 17.13 -2.87
N SER A 93 7.40 16.33 -1.99
CA SER A 93 6.58 16.84 -0.87
C SER A 93 6.96 16.20 0.48
N PRO A 94 8.20 16.41 0.95
CA PRO A 94 8.74 15.77 2.15
C PRO A 94 7.95 16.06 3.44
N GLU A 95 7.26 17.19 3.52
CA GLU A 95 6.41 17.58 4.66
C GLU A 95 5.23 16.62 4.86
N LEU A 96 4.72 16.00 3.78
CA LEU A 96 3.58 15.09 3.84
C LEU A 96 3.91 13.81 4.62
N TYR A 97 5.18 13.38 4.68
CA TYR A 97 5.58 12.21 5.47
C TYR A 97 5.30 12.42 6.95
N ASN A 98 5.65 13.59 7.49
CA ASN A 98 5.37 13.91 8.88
C ASN A 98 3.86 14.00 9.12
N TYR A 99 3.11 14.64 8.22
CA TYR A 99 1.65 14.75 8.36
C TYR A 99 0.94 13.39 8.30
N ALA A 100 1.33 12.52 7.37
CA ALA A 100 0.74 11.20 7.24
C ALA A 100 0.99 10.34 8.49
N LEU A 101 2.23 10.32 8.95
CA LEU A 101 2.60 9.56 10.15
C LEU A 101 1.98 10.15 11.42
N ASN A 102 1.83 11.48 11.52
CA ASN A 102 1.11 12.14 12.63
C ASN A 102 -0.40 11.84 12.61
N ALA A 103 -0.95 11.53 11.44
CA ALA A 103 -2.35 11.14 11.29
C ALA A 103 -2.60 9.66 11.62
N GLY A 104 -1.55 8.88 11.87
CA GLY A 104 -1.63 7.45 12.22
C GLY A 104 -1.38 6.51 11.05
N ALA A 105 -0.79 6.97 9.94
CA ALA A 105 -0.38 6.07 8.84
C ALA A 105 0.58 4.98 9.36
N GLY A 106 0.21 3.72 9.17
CA GLY A 106 1.04 2.58 9.58
C GLY A 106 2.17 2.29 8.60
N ALA A 107 2.15 2.90 7.41
CA ALA A 107 3.25 2.83 6.46
C ALA A 107 3.30 4.08 5.58
N VAL A 108 4.52 4.46 5.20
CA VAL A 108 4.79 5.48 4.17
C VAL A 108 5.68 4.89 3.08
N LEU A 109 5.45 5.32 1.85
CA LEU A 109 6.20 4.92 0.67
C LEU A 109 6.72 6.13 -0.08
N MET A 110 7.96 6.04 -0.57
CA MET A 110 8.54 6.96 -1.54
C MET A 110 8.56 6.30 -2.93
N PRO A 111 7.95 6.93 -3.96
CA PRO A 111 8.09 6.51 -5.35
C PRO A 111 9.49 6.84 -5.88
N HIS A 112 9.88 6.21 -6.99
CA HIS A 112 11.11 6.50 -7.72
C HIS A 112 12.40 6.48 -6.86
N VAL A 113 12.56 5.48 -5.99
CA VAL A 113 13.79 5.31 -5.19
C VAL A 113 14.85 4.64 -6.05
N GLN A 114 15.88 5.40 -6.41
CA GLN A 114 16.91 5.03 -7.38
C GLN A 114 18.24 4.66 -6.74
N ASN A 115 18.48 5.01 -5.47
CA ASN A 115 19.73 4.74 -4.77
C ASN A 115 19.57 4.73 -3.23
N ALA A 116 20.62 4.26 -2.53
CA ALA A 116 20.65 4.18 -1.06
C ALA A 116 20.44 5.54 -0.38
N ARG A 117 20.97 6.64 -0.94
CA ARG A 117 20.81 7.98 -0.37
C ARG A 117 19.35 8.43 -0.30
N GLN A 118 18.55 8.14 -1.33
CA GLN A 118 17.10 8.44 -1.31
C GLN A 118 16.37 7.57 -0.27
N ALA A 119 16.77 6.31 -0.12
CA ALA A 119 16.22 5.44 0.92
C ALA A 119 16.58 5.93 2.34
N GLU A 120 17.83 6.38 2.56
CA GLU A 120 18.28 7.00 3.81
C GLU A 120 17.48 8.27 4.12
N GLU A 121 17.24 9.12 3.12
CA GLU A 121 16.43 10.33 3.29
C GLU A 121 14.99 9.98 3.69
N LEU A 122 14.39 8.97 3.07
CA LEU A 122 13.06 8.50 3.48
C LEU A 122 13.04 8.03 4.94
N VAL A 123 14.03 7.23 5.37
CA VAL A 123 14.14 6.78 6.76
C VAL A 123 14.27 7.99 7.71
N ARG A 124 15.11 8.95 7.33
CA ARG A 124 15.35 10.20 8.09
C ARG A 124 14.07 11.02 8.28
N LEU A 125 13.22 11.10 7.24
CA LEU A 125 11.93 11.79 7.28
C LEU A 125 10.88 11.04 8.14
N ALA A 126 10.96 9.72 8.20
CA ALA A 126 9.96 8.88 8.85
C ALA A 126 10.25 8.58 10.34
N ARG A 127 11.51 8.65 10.77
CA ARG A 127 11.96 8.26 12.11
C ARG A 127 12.34 9.45 12.97
N PHE A 128 12.05 9.38 14.26
CA PHE A 128 12.59 10.29 15.27
C PHE A 128 14.02 9.93 15.67
N PRO A 129 14.76 10.85 16.31
CA PRO A 129 16.09 10.56 16.86
C PRO A 129 16.10 9.34 17.79
N PRO A 130 17.17 8.52 17.78
CA PRO A 130 18.40 8.66 16.99
C PRO A 130 18.32 8.03 15.58
N MET A 131 17.17 7.48 15.18
CA MET A 131 17.01 6.75 13.91
C MET A 131 16.77 7.66 12.70
N GLY A 132 16.41 8.92 12.93
CA GLY A 132 16.16 9.93 11.90
C GLY A 132 15.95 11.31 12.52
N ASP A 133 15.42 12.25 11.73
CA ASP A 133 15.28 13.66 12.10
C ASP A 133 13.83 14.16 12.01
N ARG A 134 12.86 13.27 12.16
CA ARG A 134 11.44 13.64 12.09
C ARG A 134 11.09 14.72 13.12
N SER A 135 10.37 15.73 12.66
CA SER A 135 10.04 16.92 13.47
C SER A 135 8.99 16.63 14.54
N PHE A 136 9.18 17.23 15.73
CA PHE A 136 8.28 17.14 16.88
C PHE A 136 6.86 17.67 16.53
N PRO A 137 5.78 16.90 16.77
CA PRO A 137 4.41 17.29 16.41
C PRO A 137 3.53 17.60 17.64
N PRO A 138 3.53 18.84 18.18
CA PRO A 138 2.82 19.16 19.41
C PRO A 138 1.32 18.84 19.37
N ALA A 139 0.65 19.13 18.25
CA ALA A 139 -0.78 18.90 18.10
C ALA A 139 -1.17 17.41 18.05
N ALA A 140 -0.26 16.52 17.68
CA ALA A 140 -0.51 15.08 17.66
C ALA A 140 -0.35 14.43 19.05
N LEU A 141 0.18 15.18 20.02
CA LEU A 141 0.49 14.72 21.38
C LEU A 141 -0.34 15.45 22.46
N ILE A 142 -1.42 16.13 22.08
CA ILE A 142 -2.14 17.05 22.98
C ILE A 142 -2.99 16.34 24.04
N SER A 143 -3.42 15.10 23.78
CA SER A 143 -4.28 14.34 24.69
C SER A 143 -3.58 13.12 25.27
N GLU A 144 -3.91 12.78 26.51
CA GLU A 144 -3.37 11.58 27.18
C GLU A 144 -3.73 10.30 26.43
N GLU A 145 -4.94 10.21 25.87
CA GLU A 145 -5.38 9.06 25.08
C GLU A 145 -4.51 8.85 23.84
N GLN A 146 -4.10 9.93 23.15
CA GLN A 146 -3.19 9.84 22.00
C GLN A 146 -1.78 9.42 22.40
N ASN A 147 -1.38 9.68 23.64
CA ASN A 147 -0.04 9.38 24.17
C ASN A 147 0.03 8.04 24.91
N ARG A 148 -1.03 7.22 24.89
CA ARG A 148 -1.02 5.90 25.56
C ARG A 148 -0.02 4.95 24.90
N THR A 149 0.90 4.42 25.69
CA THR A 149 1.96 3.52 25.22
C THR A 149 2.06 2.28 26.11
N PRO A 150 2.62 1.17 25.60
CA PRO A 150 3.03 0.06 26.45
C PRO A 150 3.99 0.53 27.55
N ARG A 151 3.99 -0.17 28.69
CA ARG A 151 4.84 0.18 29.83
C ARG A 151 6.31 0.20 29.42
N GLY A 152 6.98 1.33 29.67
CA GLY A 152 8.40 1.51 29.38
C GLY A 152 8.70 2.10 27.99
N MET A 153 7.69 2.40 27.18
CA MET A 153 7.83 3.06 25.88
C MET A 153 7.32 4.50 25.92
N THR A 154 7.95 5.37 25.16
CA THR A 154 7.43 6.69 24.79
C THR A 154 6.59 6.61 23.52
N THR A 155 5.82 7.66 23.19
CA THR A 155 5.07 7.73 21.93
C THR A 155 6.01 7.65 20.72
N TYR A 156 7.23 8.20 20.84
CA TYR A 156 8.24 8.17 19.79
C TYR A 156 8.76 6.75 19.54
N ASP A 157 8.93 5.96 20.60
CA ASP A 157 9.33 4.54 20.48
C ASP A 157 8.26 3.77 19.70
N VAL A 158 6.98 3.94 20.07
CA VAL A 158 5.87 3.31 19.35
C VAL A 158 5.86 3.71 17.88
N TRP A 159 6.00 5.01 17.56
CA TRP A 159 5.96 5.47 16.17
C TRP A 159 7.16 4.98 15.36
N ASN A 160 8.36 4.95 15.94
CA ASN A 160 9.56 4.44 15.30
C ASN A 160 9.49 2.92 15.05
N GLU A 161 8.92 2.17 15.98
CA GLU A 161 8.82 0.71 15.88
C GLU A 161 7.68 0.25 14.97
N HIS A 162 6.57 0.98 14.91
CA HIS A 162 5.34 0.53 14.25
C HIS A 162 5.27 0.89 12.77
N ALA A 163 5.58 2.14 12.42
CA ALA A 163 5.34 2.65 11.07
C ALA A 163 6.38 2.12 10.08
N ALA A 164 5.94 1.36 9.07
CA ALA A 164 6.83 0.81 8.05
C ALA A 164 7.31 1.90 7.08
N VAL A 165 8.58 1.82 6.69
CA VAL A 165 9.19 2.65 5.64
C VAL A 165 9.42 1.80 4.41
N VAL A 166 8.80 2.18 3.29
CA VAL A 166 8.78 1.37 2.07
C VAL A 166 9.40 2.14 0.90
N CYS A 167 10.37 1.54 0.23
CA CYS A 167 10.95 2.11 -0.99
C CYS A 167 10.28 1.49 -2.22
N GLN A 168 9.83 2.32 -3.15
CA GLN A 168 9.29 1.83 -4.41
C GLN A 168 10.40 1.70 -5.45
N ILE A 169 10.54 0.49 -6.00
CA ILE A 169 11.47 0.17 -7.07
C ILE A 169 10.67 0.12 -8.37
N GLU A 170 10.84 1.17 -9.18
CA GLU A 170 10.08 1.36 -10.41
C GLU A 170 10.86 2.05 -11.53
N ASP A 171 12.16 2.23 -11.33
CA ASP A 171 13.08 2.77 -12.32
C ASP A 171 14.22 1.79 -12.58
N LEU A 172 14.82 1.84 -13.77
CA LEU A 172 15.99 1.03 -14.12
C LEU A 172 17.15 1.26 -13.15
N GLN A 173 17.41 2.51 -12.75
CA GLN A 173 18.46 2.83 -11.78
C GLN A 173 18.15 2.27 -10.39
N GLY A 174 16.88 2.30 -9.95
CA GLY A 174 16.45 1.68 -8.69
C GLY A 174 16.61 0.16 -8.72
N LEU A 175 16.29 -0.47 -9.86
CA LEU A 175 16.54 -1.90 -10.09
C LEU A 175 18.04 -2.23 -10.09
N GLU A 176 18.88 -1.37 -10.66
CA GLU A 176 20.33 -1.50 -10.65
C GLU A 176 20.87 -1.54 -9.22
N ASN A 177 20.42 -0.60 -8.39
CA ASN A 177 20.88 -0.36 -7.02
C ASN A 177 20.03 -1.03 -5.93
N VAL A 178 19.10 -1.94 -6.29
CA VAL A 178 18.12 -2.50 -5.35
C VAL A 178 18.75 -3.17 -4.12
N GLU A 179 19.94 -3.77 -4.28
CA GLU A 179 20.67 -4.38 -3.16
C GLU A 179 21.19 -3.33 -2.18
N GLU A 180 21.72 -2.20 -2.67
CA GLU A 180 22.16 -1.10 -1.82
C GLU A 180 20.99 -0.45 -1.07
N ILE A 181 19.85 -0.30 -1.75
CA ILE A 181 18.61 0.20 -1.15
C ILE A 181 18.14 -0.73 -0.02
N CYS A 182 18.17 -2.05 -0.23
CA CYS A 182 17.79 -3.04 0.79
C CYS A 182 18.71 -3.03 2.02
N ARG A 183 19.96 -2.59 1.88
CA ARG A 183 20.94 -2.53 2.97
C ARG A 183 20.73 -1.35 3.91
N VAL A 184 19.98 -0.33 3.50
CA VAL A 184 19.78 0.89 4.29
C VAL A 184 19.03 0.54 5.58
N PRO A 185 19.62 0.79 6.77
CA PRO A 185 18.95 0.55 8.04
C PRO A 185 17.66 1.38 8.14
N GLY A 186 16.55 0.71 8.46
CA GLY A 186 15.25 1.36 8.60
C GLY A 186 14.34 1.22 7.38
N VAL A 187 14.84 0.73 6.24
CA VAL A 187 13.98 0.24 5.15
C VAL A 187 13.30 -1.04 5.61
N ASP A 188 11.97 -1.06 5.58
CA ASP A 188 11.16 -2.15 6.12
C ASP A 188 10.39 -2.93 5.06
N GLY A 189 10.39 -2.47 3.81
CA GLY A 189 9.73 -3.13 2.69
C GLY A 189 10.14 -2.53 1.34
N LEU A 190 9.96 -3.32 0.28
CA LEU A 190 10.01 -2.85 -1.09
C LEU A 190 8.62 -2.93 -1.72
N PHE A 191 8.24 -1.88 -2.43
CA PHE A 191 7.09 -1.90 -3.33
C PHE A 191 7.59 -1.96 -4.77
N VAL A 192 7.04 -2.84 -5.59
CA VAL A 192 7.42 -2.91 -7.01
C VAL A 192 6.36 -2.21 -7.85
N GLY A 193 6.71 -1.02 -8.37
CA GLY A 193 5.89 -0.26 -9.30
C GLY A 193 6.01 -0.82 -10.70
N THR A 194 5.29 -1.91 -11.00
CA THR A 194 5.51 -2.66 -12.25
C THR A 194 5.17 -1.88 -13.52
N GLY A 195 4.23 -0.92 -13.46
CA GLY A 195 3.90 -0.06 -14.59
C GLY A 195 5.09 0.81 -15.00
N ASP A 196 5.59 1.63 -14.07
CA ASP A 196 6.73 2.51 -14.30
C ASP A 196 8.02 1.72 -14.55
N LEU A 197 8.24 0.58 -13.86
CA LEU A 197 9.41 -0.27 -14.11
C LEU A 197 9.47 -0.72 -15.57
N ARG A 198 8.34 -1.16 -16.12
CA ARG A 198 8.26 -1.58 -17.53
C ARG A 198 8.53 -0.42 -18.48
N MET A 199 7.98 0.77 -18.20
CA MET A 199 8.27 1.97 -19.00
C MET A 199 9.74 2.37 -18.94
N SER A 200 10.35 2.31 -17.75
CA SER A 200 11.78 2.59 -17.53
C SER A 200 12.68 1.59 -18.28
N MET A 201 12.24 0.34 -18.40
CA MET A 201 12.88 -0.72 -19.18
C MET A 201 12.59 -0.66 -20.68
N GLN A 202 11.85 0.35 -21.15
CA GLN A 202 11.43 0.51 -22.56
C GLN A 202 10.59 -0.65 -23.09
N LEU A 203 9.86 -1.34 -22.21
CA LEU A 203 8.87 -2.36 -22.59
C LEU A 203 7.53 -1.71 -22.95
N ALA A 204 6.62 -2.51 -23.51
CA ALA A 204 5.30 -2.02 -23.91
C ALA A 204 4.56 -1.36 -22.72
N PRO A 205 4.11 -0.09 -22.85
CA PRO A 205 3.40 0.62 -21.80
C PRO A 205 1.95 0.12 -21.66
N GLY A 206 1.28 0.54 -20.59
CA GLY A 206 -0.15 0.30 -20.38
C GLY A 206 -0.51 -1.08 -19.81
N THR A 207 0.48 -1.89 -19.43
CA THR A 207 0.28 -3.13 -18.68
C THR A 207 1.10 -3.13 -17.40
N LEU A 208 0.57 -3.78 -16.36
CA LEU A 208 1.19 -3.93 -15.05
C LEU A 208 1.92 -5.27 -14.90
N ASP A 209 1.98 -6.07 -15.97
CA ASP A 209 2.61 -7.40 -16.00
C ASP A 209 3.01 -7.79 -17.44
N GLY A 210 3.80 -8.85 -17.56
CA GLY A 210 4.23 -9.43 -18.82
C GLY A 210 5.19 -10.59 -18.62
N ASP A 211 5.47 -11.33 -19.70
CA ASP A 211 6.32 -12.53 -19.72
C ASP A 211 7.68 -12.28 -20.39
N GLU A 212 8.01 -11.02 -20.70
CA GLU A 212 9.27 -10.66 -21.32
C GLU A 212 10.47 -11.09 -20.43
N PRO A 213 11.49 -11.77 -20.99
CA PRO A 213 12.62 -12.27 -20.21
C PRO A 213 13.32 -11.20 -19.37
N GLU A 214 13.44 -9.99 -19.90
CA GLU A 214 14.03 -8.84 -19.23
C GLU A 214 13.21 -8.44 -18.00
N PHE A 215 11.88 -8.40 -18.12
CA PHE A 215 10.98 -8.07 -17.01
C PHE A 215 11.02 -9.14 -15.92
N LEU A 216 10.96 -10.42 -16.30
CA LEU A 216 11.06 -11.53 -15.34
C LEU A 216 12.41 -11.55 -14.63
N SER A 217 13.50 -11.22 -15.34
CA SER A 217 14.84 -11.06 -14.77
C SER A 217 14.89 -9.90 -13.76
N ALA A 218 14.25 -8.76 -14.08
CA ALA A 218 14.14 -7.64 -13.15
C ALA A 218 13.40 -8.02 -11.85
N LEU A 219 12.27 -8.71 -11.96
CA LEU A 219 11.53 -9.21 -10.80
C LEU A 219 12.37 -10.21 -9.98
N CYS A 220 13.12 -11.09 -10.63
CA CYS A 220 14.04 -12.01 -9.95
C CYS A 220 15.15 -11.27 -9.20
N LYS A 221 15.75 -10.23 -9.81
CA LYS A 221 16.77 -9.42 -9.16
C LYS A 221 16.24 -8.72 -7.90
N ILE A 222 15.05 -8.13 -7.97
CA ILE A 222 14.39 -7.52 -6.81
C ILE A 222 14.13 -8.56 -5.73
N ARG A 223 13.58 -9.73 -6.09
CA ARG A 223 13.37 -10.85 -5.16
C ARG A 223 14.66 -11.24 -4.46
N ASP A 224 15.73 -11.44 -5.21
CA ASP A 224 16.98 -11.98 -4.66
C ASP A 224 17.64 -10.98 -3.69
N ALA A 225 17.64 -9.69 -4.03
CA ALA A 225 18.08 -8.63 -3.13
C ALA A 225 17.21 -8.55 -1.87
N ALA A 226 15.88 -8.52 -2.02
CA ALA A 226 14.95 -8.44 -0.90
C ALA A 226 15.10 -9.65 0.04
N LYS A 227 15.23 -10.85 -0.53
CA LYS A 227 15.43 -12.10 0.23
C LYS A 227 16.76 -12.10 0.99
N ALA A 228 17.86 -11.66 0.36
CA ALA A 228 19.17 -11.59 1.00
C ALA A 228 19.18 -10.68 2.25
N HIS A 229 18.33 -9.63 2.24
CA HIS A 229 18.23 -8.64 3.31
C HIS A 229 16.98 -8.80 4.20
N HIS A 230 16.19 -9.87 4.01
CA HIS A 230 14.95 -10.12 4.76
C HIS A 230 13.93 -8.98 4.67
N ILE A 231 13.85 -8.33 3.50
CA ILE A 231 12.92 -7.25 3.21
C ILE A 231 11.66 -7.82 2.53
N PRO A 232 10.46 -7.63 3.11
CA PRO A 232 9.20 -7.99 2.49
C PRO A 232 8.97 -7.24 1.17
N VAL A 233 8.43 -7.93 0.16
CA VAL A 233 8.10 -7.35 -1.15
C VAL A 233 6.59 -7.28 -1.32
N MET A 234 6.12 -6.17 -1.88
CA MET A 234 4.70 -5.90 -2.12
C MET A 234 4.45 -5.22 -3.46
N GLY A 235 3.19 -5.21 -3.89
CA GLY A 235 2.76 -4.48 -5.08
C GLY A 235 1.32 -4.79 -5.46
N PHE A 236 0.98 -4.57 -6.73
CA PHE A 236 -0.39 -4.83 -7.22
C PHE A 236 -0.64 -6.31 -7.50
N GLY A 237 -1.80 -6.83 -7.11
CA GLY A 237 -2.30 -8.16 -7.49
C GLY A 237 -3.37 -8.02 -8.56
N ILE A 238 -2.95 -7.82 -9.81
CA ILE A 238 -3.85 -7.44 -10.92
C ILE A 238 -4.77 -8.58 -11.41
N SER A 239 -4.37 -9.82 -11.14
CA SER A 239 -5.17 -11.01 -11.45
C SER A 239 -4.72 -12.18 -10.57
N PRO A 240 -5.55 -13.24 -10.40
CA PRO A 240 -5.17 -14.41 -9.63
C PRO A 240 -3.94 -15.16 -10.17
N CYS A 241 -3.70 -15.16 -11.49
CA CYS A 241 -2.51 -15.82 -12.06
C CYS A 241 -1.23 -15.05 -11.73
N VAL A 242 -1.23 -13.73 -11.96
CA VAL A 242 -0.10 -12.85 -11.67
C VAL A 242 0.22 -12.83 -10.18
N MET A 243 -0.82 -12.81 -9.34
CA MET A 243 -0.66 -12.91 -7.88
C MET A 243 0.05 -14.20 -7.47
N ARG A 244 -0.34 -15.37 -8.01
CA ARG A 244 0.33 -16.64 -7.69
C ARG A 244 1.79 -16.63 -8.11
N GLN A 245 2.10 -16.16 -9.30
CA GLN A 245 3.48 -16.01 -9.77
C GLN A 245 4.31 -15.11 -8.86
N ARG A 246 3.76 -13.98 -8.42
CA ARG A 246 4.43 -13.06 -7.49
C ARG A 246 4.58 -13.66 -6.08
N MET A 247 3.63 -14.47 -5.64
CA MET A 247 3.76 -15.25 -4.40
C MET A 247 4.88 -16.29 -4.50
N ASP A 248 5.05 -16.97 -5.64
CA ASP A 248 6.17 -17.88 -5.89
C ASP A 248 7.52 -17.14 -5.88
N MET A 249 7.51 -15.84 -6.22
CA MET A 249 8.64 -14.92 -6.06
C MET A 249 8.78 -14.35 -4.64
N GLY A 250 7.96 -14.76 -3.67
CA GLY A 250 8.08 -14.36 -2.27
C GLY A 250 7.40 -13.05 -1.88
N TRP A 251 6.54 -12.48 -2.72
CA TRP A 251 5.75 -11.30 -2.36
C TRP A 251 4.72 -11.65 -1.30
N SER A 252 4.55 -10.78 -0.30
CA SER A 252 3.72 -11.06 0.88
C SER A 252 2.60 -10.05 1.13
N ALA A 253 2.54 -8.94 0.38
CA ALA A 253 1.43 -7.99 0.47
C ALA A 253 0.98 -7.52 -0.92
N PHE A 254 -0.34 -7.55 -1.15
CA PHE A 254 -0.92 -7.24 -2.45
C PHE A 254 -2.05 -6.23 -2.35
N ILE A 255 -2.01 -5.20 -3.21
CA ILE A 255 -3.17 -4.36 -3.49
C ILE A 255 -3.96 -5.04 -4.62
N VAL A 256 -5.11 -5.61 -4.30
CA VAL A 256 -5.90 -6.45 -5.22
C VAL A 256 -7.14 -5.75 -5.78
N HIS A 257 -7.41 -4.53 -5.32
CA HIS A 257 -8.59 -3.77 -5.69
C HIS A 257 -8.35 -2.26 -5.51
N GLY A 258 -9.31 -1.44 -5.92
CA GLY A 258 -9.37 -0.02 -5.61
C GLY A 258 -10.82 0.48 -5.67
N ASP A 259 -11.11 1.60 -5.02
CA ASP A 259 -12.42 2.26 -5.07
C ASP A 259 -12.86 2.65 -6.49
N VAL A 260 -11.97 3.24 -7.29
CA VAL A 260 -12.25 3.60 -8.70
C VAL A 260 -12.55 2.35 -9.53
N ASP A 261 -11.67 1.34 -9.45
CA ASP A 261 -11.82 0.09 -10.19
C ASP A 261 -13.09 -0.67 -9.76
N ALA A 262 -13.47 -0.59 -8.48
CA ALA A 262 -14.70 -1.16 -7.93
C ALA A 262 -15.94 -0.61 -8.63
N ILE A 263 -16.04 0.71 -8.72
CA ILE A 263 -17.20 1.39 -9.29
C ILE A 263 -17.34 1.02 -10.76
N CYS A 264 -16.25 1.16 -11.52
CA CYS A 264 -16.24 0.85 -12.96
C CYS A 264 -16.58 -0.62 -13.23
N THR A 265 -15.88 -1.54 -12.57
CA THR A 265 -16.04 -2.98 -12.80
C THR A 265 -17.42 -3.46 -12.36
N SER A 266 -17.90 -3.02 -11.19
CA SER A 266 -19.22 -3.39 -10.69
C SER A 266 -20.33 -2.86 -11.59
N ALA A 267 -20.25 -1.63 -12.09
CA ALA A 267 -21.27 -1.07 -12.98
C ALA A 267 -21.40 -1.89 -14.27
N VAL A 268 -20.26 -2.25 -14.88
CA VAL A 268 -20.23 -3.08 -16.10
C VAL A 268 -20.78 -4.48 -15.83
N GLN A 269 -20.33 -5.13 -14.74
CA GLN A 269 -20.77 -6.49 -14.40
C GLN A 269 -22.28 -6.56 -14.09
N VAL A 270 -22.81 -5.58 -13.37
CA VAL A 270 -24.25 -5.50 -13.07
C VAL A 270 -25.05 -5.30 -14.35
N LEU A 271 -24.65 -4.34 -15.21
CA LEU A 271 -25.35 -4.12 -16.47
C LEU A 271 -25.35 -5.38 -17.36
N GLN A 272 -24.21 -6.07 -17.46
CA GLN A 272 -24.10 -7.32 -18.21
C GLN A 272 -25.05 -8.39 -17.64
N SER A 273 -25.03 -8.60 -16.33
CA SER A 273 -25.87 -9.60 -15.67
C SER A 273 -27.37 -9.36 -15.88
N PHE A 274 -27.80 -8.10 -15.81
CA PHE A 274 -29.20 -7.72 -16.05
C PHE A 274 -29.57 -7.83 -17.54
N SER A 275 -28.65 -7.50 -18.44
CA SER A 275 -28.84 -7.67 -19.89
C SER A 275 -29.01 -9.14 -20.27
N ASP A 276 -28.18 -10.02 -19.70
CA ASP A 276 -28.24 -11.47 -19.94
C ASP A 276 -29.55 -12.07 -19.40
N ALA A 277 -29.99 -11.63 -18.22
CA ALA A 277 -31.26 -12.04 -17.63
C ALA A 277 -32.46 -11.60 -18.49
N ALA A 278 -32.42 -10.37 -19.02
CA ALA A 278 -33.46 -9.85 -19.92
C ALA A 278 -33.51 -10.62 -21.24
N SER A 279 -32.36 -10.84 -21.89
CA SER A 279 -32.25 -11.63 -23.13
C SER A 279 -32.80 -13.05 -22.95
N SER A 280 -32.39 -13.73 -21.87
CA SER A 280 -32.86 -15.07 -21.53
C SER A 280 -34.36 -15.15 -21.25
N HIS A 281 -34.99 -14.05 -20.79
CA HIS A 281 -36.44 -13.98 -20.60
C HIS A 281 -37.17 -13.79 -21.93
N VAL A 282 -36.67 -12.89 -22.79
CA VAL A 282 -37.26 -12.63 -24.11
C VAL A 282 -37.19 -13.87 -25.01
N GLU A 283 -36.08 -14.60 -25.01
CA GLU A 283 -35.93 -15.87 -25.76
C GLU A 283 -36.97 -16.91 -25.32
N ARG A 284 -37.17 -17.07 -24.01
CA ARG A 284 -38.19 -17.97 -23.45
C ARG A 284 -39.62 -17.52 -23.79
N ALA A 285 -39.91 -16.22 -23.70
CA ALA A 285 -41.25 -15.68 -23.94
C ALA A 285 -41.66 -15.71 -25.42
N THR A 286 -40.71 -15.56 -26.35
CA THR A 286 -40.97 -15.49 -27.79
C THR A 286 -40.90 -16.85 -28.51
N GLY A 287 -40.54 -17.92 -27.79
CA GLY A 287 -40.39 -19.27 -28.38
C GLY A 287 -39.26 -19.39 -29.40
N ARG A 288 -38.41 -18.37 -29.54
CA ARG A 288 -37.21 -18.40 -30.39
C ARG A 288 -36.09 -19.10 -29.64
N VAL A 289 -36.20 -20.42 -29.50
CA VAL A 289 -35.03 -21.27 -29.27
C VAL A 289 -34.21 -21.23 -30.56
N GLY A 290 -32.92 -20.90 -30.45
CA GLY A 290 -32.01 -20.63 -31.56
C GLY A 290 -32.27 -21.44 -32.83
N LYS A 291 -32.67 -20.74 -33.88
CA LYS A 291 -32.38 -21.14 -35.26
C LYS A 291 -31.52 -20.05 -35.87
N LEU A 292 -30.32 -20.49 -36.28
CA LEU A 292 -29.22 -19.84 -36.99
C LEU A 292 -28.13 -19.28 -36.08
#